data_AF-A0A2E4XK55-F1
#
_entry.id   AF-A0A2E4XK55-F1
#
_cell.length_a   1.000
_cell.length_b   1.000
_cell.length_c   1.000
_cell.angle_alpha   90.00
_cell.angle_beta   90.00
_cell.angle_gamma   90.00
#
_symmetry.space_group_name_H-M   'P 1'
#
loop_
_entity.id
_entity.type
_entity.pdbx_description
1 polymer ?
#
loop_
_entity_poly.entity_id
_entity_poly.type
_entity_poly.pdbx_seq_one_letter_code
_entity_poly.pdbx_strand_id
1 'polypeptide(L)'
;MEWGKQLQQDRDNAKLAFYQNPGYQNERRERKSFIIKCTGSNLVNGIIDVDLHEPLIIDRLSDILLENVTTFNTSSKPANTAACSAYLIKINEFNHQGNSTETNSFNKLIIPNEYTGVGGGRKIHKGKKLNFVSTINPSKLTKITGTITDLDNETDTMFDSASDLLLIEFLIVARD
;
A
#
# COMPACT_ATOMS: atom_id res chain seq x y z
N MET A 1 -38.38 -42.34 30.40
CA MET A 1 -39.20 -41.74 29.32
C MET A 1 -38.67 -40.38 28.84
N GLU A 2 -37.42 -40.03 29.14
CA GLU A 2 -36.85 -38.71 28.86
C GLU A 2 -36.01 -38.68 27.57
N TRP A 3 -35.33 -39.79 27.27
CA TRP A 3 -34.43 -39.93 26.12
C TRP A 3 -35.11 -39.74 24.76
N GLY A 4 -36.35 -40.25 24.60
CA GLY A 4 -37.12 -40.06 23.37
C GLY A 4 -37.54 -38.61 23.13
N LYS A 5 -37.78 -37.83 24.21
CA LYS A 5 -38.10 -36.41 24.11
C LYS A 5 -36.88 -35.58 23.74
N GLN A 6 -35.72 -35.91 24.31
CA GLN A 6 -34.43 -35.29 23.99
C GLN A 6 -34.09 -35.42 22.50
N LEU A 7 -34.22 -36.63 21.96
CA LEU A 7 -33.92 -36.93 20.54
C LEU A 7 -34.86 -36.20 19.57
N GLN A 8 -36.12 -36.03 19.97
CA GLN A 8 -37.09 -35.26 19.20
C GLN A 8 -36.73 -33.78 19.20
N GLN A 9 -36.33 -33.25 20.35
CA GLN A 9 -35.94 -31.86 20.52
C GLN A 9 -34.65 -31.52 19.74
N ASP A 10 -33.65 -32.41 19.75
CA ASP A 10 -32.42 -32.25 18.97
C ASP A 10 -32.70 -32.27 17.46
N ARG A 11 -33.61 -33.13 17.01
CA ARG A 11 -34.04 -33.19 15.62
C ARG A 11 -34.76 -31.92 15.18
N ASP A 12 -35.59 -31.36 16.05
CA ASP A 12 -36.35 -30.15 15.74
C ASP A 12 -35.46 -28.89 15.80
N ASN A 13 -34.49 -28.84 16.71
CA ASN A 13 -33.44 -27.81 16.74
C ASN A 13 -32.55 -27.85 15.49
N ALA A 14 -32.16 -29.03 15.03
CA ALA A 14 -31.40 -29.19 13.79
C ALA A 14 -32.19 -28.71 12.57
N LYS A 15 -33.50 -29.01 12.50
CA LYS A 15 -34.38 -28.48 11.45
C LYS A 15 -34.46 -26.96 11.49
N LEU A 16 -34.62 -26.37 12.68
CA LEU A 16 -34.64 -24.91 12.86
C LEU A 16 -33.33 -24.26 12.41
N ALA A 17 -32.18 -24.90 12.66
CA ALA A 17 -30.87 -24.41 12.21
C ALA A 17 -30.75 -24.34 10.67
N PHE A 18 -31.42 -25.22 9.91
CA PHE A 18 -31.44 -25.16 8.44
C PHE A 18 -32.32 -24.02 7.87
N TYR A 19 -33.29 -23.53 8.65
CA TYR A 19 -34.17 -22.42 8.24
C TYR A 19 -33.74 -21.06 8.79
N GLN A 20 -32.76 -21.04 9.69
CA GLN A 20 -32.13 -19.79 10.09
C GLN A 20 -31.24 -19.30 8.94
N ASN A 21 -31.49 -18.07 8.49
CA ASN A 21 -30.54 -17.38 7.63
C ASN A 21 -29.20 -17.36 8.38
N PRO A 22 -28.10 -17.92 7.84
CA PRO A 22 -26.81 -17.96 8.55
C PRO A 22 -26.26 -16.56 8.87
N GLY A 23 -26.95 -15.50 8.44
CA GLY A 23 -26.43 -14.15 8.46
C GLY A 23 -25.33 -14.02 7.42
N TYR A 24 -24.88 -12.80 7.19
CA TYR A 24 -23.73 -12.58 6.33
C TYR A 24 -22.46 -13.06 7.06
N GLN A 25 -22.06 -14.31 6.85
CA GLN A 25 -20.81 -14.88 7.37
C GLN A 25 -19.64 -14.70 6.38
N ASN A 26 -19.52 -13.53 5.77
CA ASN A 26 -18.21 -13.17 5.25
C ASN A 26 -17.37 -12.81 6.47
N GLU A 27 -16.52 -13.74 6.90
CA GLU A 27 -15.38 -13.40 7.73
C GLU A 27 -14.72 -12.16 7.10
N ARG A 28 -14.64 -11.09 7.89
CA ARG A 28 -14.02 -9.84 7.43
C ARG A 28 -12.64 -10.23 6.90
N ARG A 29 -12.39 -9.98 5.61
CA ARG A 29 -11.08 -10.30 5.01
C ARG A 29 -10.02 -9.56 5.82
N GLU A 30 -9.15 -10.32 6.47
CA GLU A 30 -8.07 -9.78 7.31
C GLU A 30 -7.06 -8.98 6.50
N ARG A 31 -7.10 -9.07 5.17
CA ARG A 31 -6.20 -8.37 4.26
C ARG A 31 -6.93 -7.55 3.22
N LYS A 32 -6.41 -6.36 2.93
CA LYS A 32 -6.91 -5.45 1.90
C LYS A 32 -5.73 -4.92 1.07
N SER A 33 -5.80 -5.08 -0.26
CA SER A 33 -4.84 -4.43 -1.16
C SER A 33 -5.18 -2.94 -1.26
N PHE A 34 -4.13 -2.13 -1.28
CA PHE A 34 -4.20 -0.69 -1.37
C PHE A 34 -3.20 -0.20 -2.42
N ILE A 35 -3.70 0.45 -3.48
CA ILE A 35 -2.89 0.87 -4.62
C ILE A 35 -2.89 2.39 -4.71
N ILE A 36 -1.70 2.97 -4.83
CA ILE A 36 -1.48 4.38 -5.12
C ILE A 36 -0.97 4.50 -6.55
N LYS A 37 -1.66 5.30 -7.35
CA LYS A 37 -1.21 5.72 -8.69
C LYS A 37 -1.00 7.23 -8.69
N CYS A 38 0.21 7.67 -8.98
CA CYS A 38 0.55 9.08 -9.16
C CYS A 38 1.01 9.33 -10.60
N THR A 39 0.63 10.49 -11.14
CA THR A 39 1.01 10.97 -12.48
C THR A 39 0.82 12.48 -12.54
N GLY A 40 1.22 13.13 -13.63
CA GLY A 40 1.05 14.57 -13.81
C GLY A 40 2.08 15.42 -13.07
N SER A 41 1.79 16.72 -12.98
CA SER A 41 2.71 17.73 -12.44
C SER A 41 3.09 17.52 -10.97
N ASN A 42 2.19 16.93 -10.17
CA ASN A 42 2.49 16.62 -8.77
C ASN A 42 3.66 15.63 -8.67
N LEU A 43 3.68 14.60 -9.52
CA LEU A 43 4.74 13.60 -9.51
C LEU A 43 6.10 14.20 -9.93
N VAL A 44 6.11 15.09 -10.93
CA VAL A 44 7.32 15.82 -11.36
C VAL A 44 7.88 16.68 -10.22
N ASN A 45 7.00 17.27 -9.41
CA ASN A 45 7.38 18.03 -8.21
C ASN A 45 7.65 17.12 -6.99
N GLY A 46 7.68 15.80 -7.15
CA GLY A 46 7.91 14.85 -6.07
C GLY A 46 6.80 14.82 -5.00
N ILE A 47 5.60 15.28 -5.32
CA ILE A 47 4.45 15.35 -4.42
C ILE A 47 3.49 14.20 -4.71
N ILE A 48 3.15 13.46 -3.65
CA ILE A 48 2.04 12.50 -3.65
C ILE A 48 0.88 13.22 -3.00
N ASP A 49 -0.17 13.47 -3.77
CA ASP A 49 -1.42 14.07 -3.32
C ASP A 49 -2.53 13.43 -4.15
N VAL A 50 -3.21 12.42 -3.57
CA VAL A 50 -4.22 11.63 -4.27
C VAL A 50 -5.41 11.37 -3.37
N ASP A 51 -6.59 11.79 -3.82
CA ASP A 51 -7.86 11.47 -3.18
C ASP A 51 -8.25 10.01 -3.43
N LEU A 52 -8.76 9.34 -2.40
CA LEU A 52 -9.25 7.97 -2.52
C LEU A 52 -10.64 7.98 -3.17
N HIS A 53 -10.88 7.03 -4.08
CA HIS A 53 -12.18 6.89 -4.73
C HIS A 53 -13.29 6.58 -3.71
N GLU A 54 -12.96 5.79 -2.70
CA GLU A 54 -13.77 5.54 -1.52
C GLU A 54 -12.88 5.63 -0.27
N PRO A 55 -13.41 6.08 0.88
CA PRO A 55 -12.62 6.10 2.10
C PRO A 55 -12.11 4.70 2.48
N LEU A 56 -10.81 4.59 2.72
CA LEU A 56 -10.18 3.39 3.24
C LEU A 56 -10.42 3.33 4.75
N ILE A 57 -11.34 2.46 5.16
CA ILE A 57 -11.65 2.21 6.56
C ILE A 57 -10.76 1.06 7.06
N ILE A 58 -10.04 1.34 8.15
CA ILE A 58 -9.19 0.40 8.88
C ILE A 58 -9.81 0.25 10.26
N ASP A 59 -10.40 -0.92 10.54
CA ASP A 59 -11.18 -1.13 11.76
C ASP A 59 -10.34 -1.62 12.95
N ARG A 60 -9.16 -2.20 12.69
CA ARG A 60 -8.28 -2.80 13.69
C ARG A 60 -6.86 -2.30 13.49
N LEU A 61 -6.04 -2.46 14.53
CA LEU A 61 -4.59 -2.30 14.40
C LEU A 61 -4.13 -3.18 13.25
N SER A 62 -3.47 -2.61 12.25
CA SER A 62 -3.12 -3.32 11.02
C SER A 62 -1.67 -3.05 10.64
N ASP A 63 -1.00 -4.06 10.09
CA ASP A 63 0.33 -3.92 9.52
C ASP A 63 0.24 -3.60 8.03
N ILE A 64 1.07 -2.65 7.59
CA ILE A 64 1.18 -2.23 6.20
C ILE A 64 2.42 -2.90 5.63
N LEU A 65 2.22 -3.66 4.56
CA LEU A 65 3.27 -4.35 3.83
C LEU A 65 3.39 -3.71 2.44
N LEU A 66 4.60 -3.38 2.01
CA LEU A 66 4.88 -2.98 0.64
C LEU A 66 4.98 -4.21 -0.23
N GLU A 67 4.20 -4.28 -1.31
CA GLU A 67 4.16 -5.42 -2.24
C GLU A 67 4.88 -5.13 -3.56
N ASN A 68 4.59 -3.98 -4.17
CA ASN A 68 5.10 -3.62 -5.49
C ASN A 68 5.37 -2.12 -5.62
N VAL A 69 6.45 -1.77 -6.32
CA VAL A 69 6.76 -0.42 -6.79
C VAL A 69 7.14 -0.50 -8.26
N THR A 70 6.35 0.14 -9.10
CA THR A 70 6.54 0.21 -10.54
C THR A 70 6.53 1.66 -10.98
N THR A 71 7.46 2.02 -11.85
CA THR A 71 7.45 3.31 -12.53
C THR A 71 7.28 3.12 -14.02
N PHE A 72 6.85 4.18 -14.67
CA PHE A 72 7.01 4.37 -16.09
C PHE A 72 7.53 5.78 -16.32
N ASN A 73 8.61 5.87 -17.07
CA ASN A 73 9.20 7.12 -17.49
C ASN A 73 9.09 7.24 -19.01
N THR A 74 8.78 8.42 -19.51
CA THR A 74 8.65 8.70 -20.95
C THR A 74 9.96 9.12 -21.60
N SER A 75 10.95 9.50 -20.80
CA SER A 75 12.13 10.28 -21.20
C SER A 75 13.46 9.64 -20.73
N SER A 76 14.50 10.46 -20.56
CA SER A 76 15.84 10.13 -20.07
C SER A 76 16.00 10.17 -18.54
N LYS A 77 14.88 10.18 -17.79
CA LYS A 77 14.87 10.11 -16.32
C LYS A 77 14.40 8.72 -15.83
N PRO A 78 14.81 8.28 -14.63
CA PRO A 78 15.72 8.95 -13.69
C PRO A 78 17.13 9.19 -14.25
N ALA A 79 17.78 10.29 -13.83
CA ALA A 79 19.11 10.66 -14.33
C ALA A 79 20.16 9.59 -13.96
N ASN A 80 21.19 9.42 -14.80
CA ASN A 80 22.26 8.46 -14.53
C ASN A 80 23.28 9.02 -13.51
N THR A 81 22.85 9.19 -12.25
CA THR A 81 23.67 9.72 -11.15
C THR A 81 23.57 8.83 -9.91
N ALA A 82 24.51 8.97 -8.97
CA ALA A 82 24.47 8.26 -7.71
C ALA A 82 23.24 8.64 -6.87
N ALA A 83 22.80 9.89 -6.91
CA ALA A 83 21.61 10.38 -6.22
C ALA A 83 20.35 9.62 -6.65
N CYS A 84 20.22 9.36 -7.95
CA CYS A 84 19.09 8.64 -8.54
C CYS A 84 19.15 7.12 -8.38
N SER A 85 20.10 6.58 -7.61
CA SER A 85 20.21 5.13 -7.41
C SER A 85 19.07 4.53 -6.57
N ALA A 86 18.28 5.36 -5.90
CA ALA A 86 17.07 4.94 -5.19
C ALA A 86 16.02 6.06 -5.14
N TYR A 87 14.76 5.65 -4.98
CA TYR A 87 13.64 6.52 -4.65
C TYR A 87 13.45 6.54 -3.13
N LEU A 88 13.34 7.75 -2.57
CA LEU A 88 12.95 7.98 -1.18
C LEU A 88 11.46 8.35 -1.14
N ILE A 89 10.65 7.48 -0.55
CA ILE A 89 9.20 7.63 -0.50
C ILE A 89 8.75 7.87 0.93
N LYS A 90 8.00 8.94 1.15
CA LYS A 90 7.32 9.22 2.42
C LYS A 90 5.82 9.24 2.16
N ILE A 91 5.07 8.47 2.93
CA ILE A 91 3.61 8.53 2.97
C ILE A 91 3.22 9.05 4.36
N ASN A 92 2.53 10.19 4.43
CA ASN A 92 2.29 10.88 5.71
C ASN A 92 1.29 10.13 6.59
N GLU A 93 0.33 9.43 5.98
CA GLU A 93 -0.67 8.64 6.69
C GLU A 93 -0.06 7.35 7.28
N PHE A 94 1.13 6.96 6.84
CA PHE A 94 1.86 5.81 7.34
C PHE A 94 2.94 6.28 8.30
N ASN A 95 2.85 5.86 9.56
CA ASN A 95 3.85 6.21 10.56
C ASN A 95 5.12 5.34 10.42
N HIS A 96 5.88 5.53 9.35
CA HIS A 96 7.14 4.82 9.13
C HIS A 96 8.21 5.33 10.10
N GLN A 97 8.75 4.41 10.92
CA GLN A 97 9.74 4.68 11.97
C GLN A 97 11.09 4.05 11.58
N GLY A 98 11.67 4.55 10.50
CA GLY A 98 12.94 4.07 9.95
C GLY A 98 14.11 4.93 10.41
N ASN A 99 15.17 4.32 10.92
CA ASN A 99 16.39 5.03 11.29
C ASN A 99 17.41 5.04 10.14
N SER A 100 18.21 6.10 10.02
CA SER A 100 19.24 6.23 9.00
C SER A 100 20.41 7.07 9.52
N THR A 101 21.60 6.87 8.95
CA THR A 101 22.76 7.74 9.16
C THR A 101 22.66 9.03 8.33
N GLU A 102 21.78 9.06 7.33
CA GLU A 102 21.56 10.20 6.45
C GLU A 102 20.22 10.88 6.73
N THR A 103 20.24 12.21 6.77
CA THR A 103 19.05 13.01 7.09
C THR A 103 17.97 12.85 6.02
N ASN A 104 18.35 12.74 4.76
CA ASN A 104 17.41 12.65 3.64
C ASN A 104 16.60 11.35 3.65
N SER A 105 17.16 10.23 4.12
CA SER A 105 16.51 8.91 4.14
C SER A 105 15.88 8.54 5.48
N PHE A 106 16.06 9.39 6.51
CA PHE A 106 15.44 9.20 7.82
C PHE A 106 13.90 9.18 7.72
N ASN A 107 13.27 8.16 8.32
CA ASN A 107 11.81 7.93 8.26
C ASN A 107 11.21 7.91 6.83
N LYS A 108 11.98 7.46 5.82
CA LYS A 108 11.48 7.25 4.46
C LYS A 108 11.71 5.82 3.99
N LEU A 109 10.82 5.34 3.13
CA LEU A 109 11.00 4.08 2.41
C LEU A 109 12.02 4.25 1.30
N ILE A 110 13.03 3.39 1.28
CA ILE A 110 14.05 3.36 0.22
C ILE A 110 13.70 2.27 -0.78
N ILE A 111 13.53 2.65 -2.04
CA ILE A 111 13.29 1.74 -3.16
C ILE A 111 14.46 1.84 -4.15
N PRO A 112 15.26 0.78 -4.35
CA PRO A 112 16.33 0.80 -5.33
C PRO A 112 15.83 1.13 -6.73
N ASN A 113 16.55 1.99 -7.44
CA ASN A 113 16.23 2.34 -8.80
C ASN A 113 16.87 1.35 -9.79
N GLU A 114 16.13 0.30 -10.10
CA GLU A 114 16.47 -0.69 -11.13
C GLU A 114 16.35 -0.20 -12.59
N TYR A 115 16.01 1.06 -12.84
CA TYR A 115 15.93 1.59 -14.20
C TYR A 115 17.31 2.09 -14.63
N THR A 116 17.92 1.37 -15.58
CA THR A 116 19.26 1.63 -16.13
C THR A 116 19.23 2.09 -17.59
N GLY A 117 18.03 2.39 -18.11
CA GLY A 117 17.80 2.65 -19.53
C GLY A 117 18.02 4.11 -19.93
N VAL A 118 18.37 4.32 -21.20
CA VAL A 118 18.22 5.61 -21.89
C VAL A 118 16.99 5.48 -22.78
N GLY A 119 15.88 6.15 -22.43
CA GLY A 119 14.65 6.19 -23.22
C GLY A 119 13.45 5.50 -22.56
N GLY A 120 12.26 6.08 -22.75
CA GLY A 120 11.07 5.76 -21.96
C GLY A 120 10.71 4.27 -21.87
N GLY A 121 10.30 3.84 -20.69
CA GLY A 121 9.95 2.46 -20.41
C GLY A 121 9.36 2.25 -19.01
N ARG A 122 8.72 1.08 -18.84
CA ARG A 122 8.18 0.64 -17.55
C ARG A 122 9.22 -0.21 -16.81
N LYS A 123 9.43 0.07 -15.52
CA LYS A 123 10.29 -0.74 -14.67
C LYS A 123 9.62 -1.11 -13.35
N ILE A 124 9.79 -2.37 -12.95
CA ILE A 124 9.48 -2.84 -11.61
C ILE A 124 10.76 -2.71 -10.80
N HIS A 125 10.74 -1.87 -9.76
CA HIS A 125 11.88 -1.62 -8.87
C HIS A 125 11.89 -2.57 -7.68
N LYS A 126 10.69 -2.96 -7.25
CA LYS A 126 10.48 -3.91 -6.17
C LYS A 126 9.19 -4.63 -6.46
N GLY A 127 9.21 -5.95 -6.58
CA GLY A 127 8.01 -6.71 -6.93
C GLY A 127 7.86 -7.97 -6.10
N LYS A 128 6.61 -8.33 -5.81
CA LYS A 128 6.20 -9.63 -5.25
C LYS A 128 6.91 -10.01 -3.94
N LYS A 129 7.20 -9.02 -3.09
CA LYS A 129 7.80 -9.26 -1.77
C LYS A 129 7.09 -8.37 -0.77
N LEU A 130 6.44 -8.96 0.22
CA LEU A 130 5.74 -8.26 1.29
C LEU A 130 6.74 -7.77 2.34
N ASN A 131 7.18 -6.53 2.22
CA ASN A 131 8.13 -5.95 3.18
C ASN A 131 7.35 -5.11 4.19
N PHE A 132 7.61 -5.31 5.47
CA PHE A 132 7.00 -4.51 6.51
C PHE A 132 7.36 -3.03 6.35
N VAL A 133 6.35 -2.15 6.41
CA VAL A 133 6.50 -0.69 6.32
C VAL A 133 6.26 -0.05 7.68
N SER A 134 5.06 -0.25 8.23
CA SER A 134 4.63 0.31 9.50
C SER A 134 3.35 -0.36 9.99
N THR A 135 3.01 -0.13 11.24
CA THR A 135 1.68 -0.46 11.77
C THR A 135 0.81 0.81 11.76
N ILE A 136 -0.48 0.66 11.46
CA ILE A 136 -1.47 1.73 11.43
C ILE A 136 -2.61 1.43 12.42
N ASN A 137 -2.99 2.46 13.17
CA ASN A 137 -4.11 2.40 14.11
C ASN A 137 -5.46 2.42 13.35
N PRO A 138 -6.54 1.94 13.99
CA PRO A 138 -7.89 2.07 13.44
C PRO A 138 -8.17 3.51 13.02
N SER A 139 -8.51 3.71 11.75
CA SER A 139 -8.65 5.03 11.16
C SER A 139 -9.46 4.96 9.86
N LYS A 140 -9.88 6.15 9.39
CA LYS A 140 -10.54 6.33 8.10
C LYS A 140 -9.70 7.28 7.27
N LEU A 141 -9.09 6.78 6.21
CA LEU A 141 -8.33 7.59 5.26
C LEU A 141 -9.24 7.96 4.09
N THR A 142 -9.21 9.22 3.66
CA THR A 142 -9.93 9.71 2.47
C THR A 142 -8.99 10.18 1.38
N LYS A 143 -7.72 10.36 1.72
CA LYS A 143 -6.68 10.93 0.88
C LYS A 143 -5.34 10.35 1.34
N ILE A 144 -4.41 10.22 0.41
CA ILE A 144 -3.01 9.93 0.70
C ILE A 144 -2.14 11.12 0.29
N THR A 145 -1.25 11.51 1.18
CA THR A 145 -0.27 12.57 0.96
C THR A 145 1.15 12.07 1.24
N GLY A 146 2.12 12.69 0.59
CA GLY A 146 3.49 12.24 0.71
C GLY A 146 4.45 12.91 -0.24
N THR A 147 5.67 12.39 -0.27
CA THR A 147 6.73 12.87 -1.16
C THR A 147 7.51 11.71 -1.75
N ILE A 148 8.01 11.90 -2.96
CA ILE A 148 8.99 11.05 -3.62
C ILE A 148 10.16 11.90 -4.12
N THR A 149 11.37 11.55 -3.70
CA THR A 149 12.61 12.24 -4.07
C THR A 149 13.70 11.23 -4.43
N ASP A 150 14.83 11.70 -4.93
CA ASP A 150 16.07 10.93 -4.95
C ASP A 150 16.78 10.96 -3.59
N LEU A 151 18.02 10.42 -3.52
CA LEU A 151 18.82 10.39 -2.30
C LEU A 151 19.31 11.77 -1.83
N ASP A 152 19.43 12.73 -2.73
CA ASP A 152 19.83 14.12 -2.43
C ASP A 152 18.63 15.01 -2.11
N ASN A 153 17.42 14.43 -2.05
CA ASN A 153 16.15 15.10 -1.81
C ASN A 153 15.70 16.01 -2.98
N GLU A 154 16.22 15.74 -4.19
CA GLU A 154 15.80 16.39 -5.42
C GLU A 154 14.62 15.64 -6.08
N THR A 155 13.79 16.38 -6.82
CA THR A 155 12.56 15.83 -7.45
C THR A 155 12.66 15.76 -8.97
N ASP A 156 13.30 16.76 -9.59
CA ASP A 156 13.48 16.87 -11.04
C ASP A 156 14.44 15.81 -11.63
N THR A 157 15.04 14.99 -10.76
CA THR A 157 15.99 13.96 -11.15
C THR A 157 15.35 12.60 -11.42
N MET A 158 14.09 12.40 -10.99
CA MET A 158 13.41 11.09 -11.04
C MET A 158 12.24 11.04 -12.03
N PHE A 159 11.48 12.13 -12.16
CA PHE A 159 10.36 12.27 -13.10
C PHE A 159 10.42 13.67 -13.72
N ASP A 160 10.31 13.77 -15.04
CA ASP A 160 10.40 15.06 -15.76
C ASP A 160 9.20 15.34 -16.68
N SER A 161 8.27 14.40 -16.76
CA SER A 161 7.13 14.49 -17.66
C SER A 161 5.83 14.22 -16.92
N ALA A 162 4.80 15.00 -17.23
CA ALA A 162 3.46 14.77 -16.72
C ALA A 162 2.87 13.41 -17.15
N SER A 163 3.45 12.77 -18.17
CA SER A 163 3.07 11.43 -18.62
C SER A 163 3.81 10.30 -17.89
N ASP A 164 4.77 10.64 -17.03
CA ASP A 164 5.42 9.67 -16.15
C ASP A 164 4.43 9.18 -15.08
N LEU A 165 4.73 8.01 -14.54
CA LEU A 165 3.85 7.31 -13.62
C LEU A 165 4.64 6.61 -12.52
N LEU A 166 4.07 6.71 -11.33
CA LEU A 166 4.45 5.95 -10.15
C LEU A 166 3.25 5.10 -9.71
N LEU A 167 3.46 3.80 -9.54
CA LEU A 167 2.47 2.87 -9.03
C LEU A 167 3.06 2.12 -7.83
N ILE A 168 2.41 2.26 -6.69
CA ILE A 168 2.81 1.59 -5.45
C ILE A 168 1.64 0.74 -4.97
N GLU A 169 1.92 -0.49 -4.60
CA GLU A 169 0.94 -1.42 -4.07
C GLU A 169 1.35 -1.85 -2.66
N PHE A 170 0.41 -1.68 -1.74
CA PHE A 170 0.51 -2.10 -0.36
C PHE A 170 -0.53 -3.17 -0.05
N LEU A 171 -0.21 -4.03 0.89
CA LEU A 171 -1.14 -4.95 1.52
C LEU A 171 -1.30 -4.54 2.98
N ILE A 172 -2.53 -4.24 3.37
CA ILE A 172 -2.89 -3.95 4.76
C ILE A 172 -3.41 -5.23 5.37
N VAL A 173 -2.84 -5.67 6.48
CA VAL A 173 -3.19 -6.91 7.18
C VAL A 173 -3.58 -6.58 8.61
N ALA A 174 -4.80 -6.93 9.02
CA ALA A 174 -5.23 -6.76 10.40
C ALA A 174 -4.38 -7.61 11.33
N ARG A 175 -4.01 -7.03 12.48
CA ARG A 175 -3.42 -7.73 13.61
C ARG A 175 -4.56 -8.29 14.46
N ASP A 176 -4.41 -9.53 14.91
CA ASP A 176 -5.37 -10.25 15.74
C ASP A 176 -5.85 -9.45 16.96
#